data_AF-A0A1Q8LWE2-F1
#
_entry.id   AF-A0A1Q8LWE2-F1
#
_cell.length_a   1.000
_cell.length_b   1.000
_cell.length_c   1.000
_cell.angle_alpha   90.00
_cell.angle_beta   90.00
_cell.angle_gamma   90.00
#
_symmetry.space_group_name_H-M   'P 1'
#
loop_
_entity.id
_entity.type
_entity.pdbx_description
1 polymer ?
#
loop_
_entity_poly.entity_id
_entity_poly.type
_entity_poly.pdbx_seq_one_letter_code
_entity_poly.pdbx_strand_id
1 'polypeptide(L)'
;MPLRRFDRTSWPEHGPHRELLDLLGAVHDRNGCRSERDIARRLRTPVARVRGIARGRILPDDEAATRALLAALAGDGGVDPATADRAAALTAAARREHDGVAPWPAARRTGEPVWPDPGSATSPGPTTVRRRTRVAAVLVVLTAAVAVAVVLSGYLPL
;
A
#
# COMPACT_ATOMS: atom_id res chain seq x y z
N MET A 1 -7.00 -23.19 -9.40
CA MET A 1 -7.16 -22.10 -10.40
C MET A 1 -6.49 -20.86 -9.85
N PRO A 2 -5.29 -20.49 -10.30
CA PRO A 2 -4.64 -19.24 -9.87
C PRO A 2 -5.50 -18.05 -10.35
N LEU A 3 -5.68 -17.04 -9.51
CA LEU A 3 -6.46 -15.87 -9.92
C LEU A 3 -5.66 -15.00 -10.86
N ARG A 4 -6.31 -14.64 -11.97
CA ARG A 4 -5.88 -13.58 -12.86
C ARG A 4 -6.03 -12.24 -12.12
N ARG A 5 -5.09 -11.33 -12.38
CA ARG A 5 -5.14 -9.92 -11.98
C ARG A 5 -6.54 -9.33 -12.21
N PHE A 6 -6.85 -8.22 -11.53
CA PHE A 6 -8.09 -7.49 -11.79
C PHE A 6 -8.37 -7.33 -13.28
N ASP A 7 -9.61 -7.62 -13.65
CA ASP A 7 -10.10 -7.46 -15.01
C ASP A 7 -10.30 -5.98 -15.31
N ARG A 8 -9.41 -5.43 -16.14
CA ARG A 8 -9.32 -3.99 -16.45
C ARG A 8 -10.16 -3.58 -17.65
N THR A 9 -10.89 -4.51 -18.28
CA THR A 9 -11.61 -4.28 -19.55
C THR A 9 -12.67 -3.19 -19.46
N SER A 10 -13.28 -3.01 -18.28
CA SER A 10 -14.32 -2.02 -18.02
C SER A 10 -13.86 -0.88 -17.11
N TRP A 11 -12.55 -0.70 -16.92
CA TRP A 11 -12.06 0.38 -16.08
C TRP A 11 -12.26 1.73 -16.78
N PRO A 12 -12.57 2.80 -16.03
CA PRO A 12 -12.56 4.15 -16.59
C PRO A 12 -11.21 4.46 -17.23
N GLU A 13 -11.20 5.25 -18.30
CA GLU A 13 -9.95 5.62 -18.99
C GLU A 13 -9.07 6.49 -18.08
N HIS A 14 -9.69 7.47 -17.42
CA HIS A 14 -9.04 8.46 -16.56
C HIS A 14 -9.88 8.77 -15.32
N GLY A 15 -9.31 9.55 -14.41
CA GLY A 15 -10.02 10.07 -13.23
C GLY A 15 -9.63 9.42 -11.90
N PRO A 16 -10.18 9.93 -10.78
CA PRO A 16 -9.91 9.45 -9.43
C PRO A 16 -10.34 7.99 -9.24
N HIS A 17 -11.44 7.58 -9.88
CA HIS A 17 -11.87 6.18 -9.85
C HIS A 17 -10.86 5.27 -10.55
N ARG A 18 -10.29 5.72 -11.68
CA ARG A 18 -9.23 4.98 -12.36
C ARG A 18 -7.97 4.88 -11.49
N GLU A 19 -7.49 6.00 -10.95
CA GLU A 19 -6.32 6.02 -10.05
C GLU A 19 -6.52 5.14 -8.81
N LEU A 20 -7.74 5.08 -8.25
CA LEU A 20 -8.08 4.19 -7.14
C LEU A 20 -7.96 2.72 -7.55
N LEU A 21 -8.48 2.34 -8.71
CA LEU A 21 -8.42 0.96 -9.20
C LEU A 21 -6.97 0.53 -9.48
N ASP A 22 -6.15 1.40 -10.08
CA ASP A 22 -4.73 1.13 -10.28
C ASP A 22 -4.02 0.92 -8.93
N LEU A 23 -4.32 1.74 -7.92
CA LEU A 23 -3.77 1.61 -6.57
C LEU A 23 -4.17 0.28 -5.89
N LEU A 24 -5.45 -0.08 -5.95
CA LEU A 24 -5.96 -1.36 -5.41
C LEU A 24 -5.34 -2.54 -6.15
N GLY A 25 -5.19 -2.44 -7.48
CA GLY A 25 -4.53 -3.44 -8.31
C GLY A 25 -3.06 -3.64 -7.93
N ALA A 26 -2.31 -2.56 -7.70
CA ALA A 26 -0.91 -2.64 -7.28
C ALA A 26 -0.76 -3.30 -5.91
N VAL A 27 -1.63 -2.97 -4.95
CA VAL A 27 -1.65 -3.61 -3.62
C VAL A 27 -2.02 -5.09 -3.74
N HIS A 28 -3.01 -5.42 -4.57
CA HIS A 28 -3.43 -6.80 -4.79
C HIS A 28 -2.32 -7.65 -5.42
N ASP A 29 -1.66 -7.12 -6.45
CA ASP A 29 -0.54 -7.76 -7.14
C ASP A 29 0.64 -7.98 -6.18
N ARG A 30 1.00 -6.97 -5.37
CA ARG A 30 2.09 -7.05 -4.39
C ARG A 30 1.84 -8.11 -3.30
N ASN A 31 0.57 -8.32 -2.93
CA ASN A 31 0.19 -9.22 -1.84
C ASN A 31 -0.32 -10.59 -2.34
N GLY A 32 0.11 -11.00 -3.54
CA GLY A 32 -0.08 -12.37 -4.03
C GLY A 32 -1.46 -12.67 -4.61
N CYS A 33 -2.21 -11.65 -5.05
CA CYS A 33 -3.45 -11.80 -5.80
C CYS A 33 -4.50 -12.69 -5.10
N ARG A 34 -4.82 -12.40 -3.83
CA ARG A 34 -5.84 -13.15 -3.05
C ARG A 34 -7.17 -13.27 -3.80
N SER A 35 -7.89 -14.36 -3.57
CA SER A 35 -9.15 -14.62 -4.28
C SER A 35 -10.26 -13.63 -3.94
N GLU A 36 -11.13 -13.32 -4.91
CA GLU A 36 -12.34 -12.51 -4.67
C GLU A 36 -13.18 -13.08 -3.51
N ARG A 37 -13.26 -14.42 -3.39
CA ARG A 37 -13.97 -15.11 -2.30
C ARG A 37 -13.32 -14.86 -0.94
N ASP A 38 -12.00 -14.88 -0.90
CA ASP A 38 -11.22 -14.65 0.33
C ASP A 38 -11.33 -13.19 0.78
N ILE A 39 -11.23 -12.24 -0.16
CA ILE A 39 -11.45 -10.81 0.09
C ILE A 39 -12.88 -10.57 0.58
N ALA A 40 -13.87 -11.12 -0.11
CA ALA A 40 -15.29 -11.00 0.23
C ALA A 40 -15.60 -11.53 1.64
N ARG A 41 -15.02 -12.68 2.00
CA ARG A 41 -15.13 -13.26 3.34
C ARG A 41 -14.55 -12.35 4.42
N ARG A 42 -13.36 -11.76 4.20
CA ARG A 42 -12.75 -10.81 5.14
C ARG A 42 -13.60 -9.56 5.33
N LEU A 43 -14.16 -9.03 4.24
CA LEU A 43 -15.03 -7.86 4.25
C LEU A 43 -16.46 -8.14 4.71
N ARG A 44 -16.82 -9.42 4.91
CA ARG A 44 -18.20 -9.87 5.18
C ARG A 44 -19.19 -9.31 4.16
N THR A 45 -18.83 -9.35 2.89
CA THR A 45 -19.61 -8.78 1.78
C THR A 45 -19.82 -9.80 0.66
N PRO A 46 -20.83 -9.65 -0.22
CA PRO A 46 -21.00 -10.54 -1.35
C PRO A 46 -19.82 -10.49 -2.33
N VAL A 47 -19.43 -11.65 -2.87
CA VAL A 47 -18.37 -11.76 -3.90
C VAL A 47 -18.68 -10.88 -5.13
N ALA A 48 -19.96 -10.77 -5.48
CA ALA A 48 -20.41 -9.91 -6.58
C ALA A 48 -20.04 -8.44 -6.37
N ARG A 49 -20.04 -7.95 -5.11
CA ARG A 49 -19.64 -6.59 -4.77
C ARG A 49 -18.15 -6.38 -4.98
N VAL A 50 -17.31 -7.29 -4.46
CA VAL A 50 -15.85 -7.27 -4.67
C VAL A 50 -15.52 -7.29 -6.16
N ARG A 51 -16.17 -8.17 -6.92
CA ARG A 51 -16.02 -8.24 -8.38
C ARG A 51 -16.48 -6.96 -9.09
N GLY A 52 -17.56 -6.34 -8.61
CA GLY A 52 -18.04 -5.06 -9.11
C GLY A 52 -16.99 -3.97 -8.97
N ILE A 53 -16.37 -3.87 -7.78
CA ILE A 53 -15.29 -2.94 -7.50
C ILE A 53 -14.05 -3.27 -8.33
N ALA A 54 -13.59 -4.52 -8.35
CA ALA A 54 -12.40 -4.93 -9.10
C ALA A 54 -12.51 -4.69 -10.61
N ARG A 55 -13.73 -4.65 -11.15
CA ARG A 55 -14.01 -4.32 -12.56
C ARG A 55 -14.24 -2.82 -12.82
N GLY A 56 -14.15 -1.98 -11.79
CA GLY A 56 -14.44 -0.55 -11.91
C GLY A 56 -15.91 -0.24 -12.17
N ARG A 57 -16.83 -1.16 -11.88
CA ARG A 57 -18.29 -0.97 -12.07
C ARG A 57 -18.98 -0.40 -10.83
N ILE A 58 -18.35 -0.53 -9.67
CA ILE A 58 -18.90 -0.10 -8.38
C ILE A 58 -17.80 0.65 -7.63
N LEU A 59 -18.15 1.81 -7.07
CA LEU A 59 -17.30 2.54 -6.14
C LEU A 59 -17.44 1.96 -4.72
N PRO A 60 -16.35 1.89 -3.93
CA PRO A 60 -16.45 1.72 -2.48
C PRO A 60 -17.39 2.76 -1.87
N ASP A 61 -18.12 2.39 -0.81
CA ASP A 61 -19.13 3.28 -0.20
C ASP A 61 -18.50 4.58 0.28
N ASP A 62 -17.42 4.46 1.05
CA ASP A 62 -16.70 5.57 1.65
C ASP A 62 -15.20 5.23 1.84
N GLU A 63 -14.48 6.13 2.47
CA GLU A 63 -13.05 5.98 2.79
C GLU A 63 -12.80 4.83 3.77
N ALA A 64 -13.72 4.55 4.69
CA ALA A 64 -13.58 3.46 5.66
C ALA A 64 -13.70 2.10 4.98
N ALA A 65 -14.68 1.93 4.09
CA ALA A 65 -14.85 0.76 3.24
C ALA A 65 -13.61 0.54 2.34
N THR A 66 -13.01 1.62 1.86
CA THR A 66 -11.78 1.56 1.06
C THR A 66 -10.58 1.10 1.88
N ARG A 67 -10.41 1.61 3.11
CA ARG A 67 -9.36 1.14 4.02
C ARG A 67 -9.54 -0.33 4.40
N ALA A 68 -10.78 -0.75 4.65
CA ALA A 68 -11.11 -2.15 4.89
C ALA A 68 -10.77 -3.04 3.69
N LEU A 69 -11.10 -2.59 2.46
CA LEU A 69 -10.75 -3.29 1.23
C LEU A 69 -9.23 -3.41 1.07
N LEU A 70 -8.47 -2.33 1.29
CA LEU A 70 -7.02 -2.35 1.27
C LEU A 70 -6.42 -3.36 2.26
N ALA A 71 -6.91 -3.35 3.50
CA ALA A 71 -6.49 -4.34 4.50
C ALA A 71 -6.83 -5.77 4.08
N ALA A 72 -7.99 -5.99 3.45
CA ALA A 72 -8.37 -7.31 2.94
C ALA A 72 -7.51 -7.77 1.75
N LEU A 73 -7.06 -6.84 0.90
CA LEU A 73 -6.16 -7.11 -0.23
C LEU A 73 -4.74 -7.43 0.24
N ALA A 74 -4.21 -6.67 1.20
CA ALA A 74 -2.91 -6.95 1.79
C ALA A 74 -2.92 -8.23 2.64
N GLY A 75 -4.03 -8.48 3.32
CA GLY A 75 -4.11 -9.46 4.40
C GLY A 75 -3.03 -9.19 5.44
N ASP A 76 -2.16 -10.16 5.66
CA ASP A 76 -1.16 -10.11 6.75
C ASP A 76 0.04 -9.21 6.43
N GLY A 77 0.20 -8.76 5.18
CA GLY A 77 1.31 -7.90 4.75
C GLY A 77 1.20 -6.44 5.19
N GLY A 78 0.03 -6.02 5.68
CA GLY A 78 -0.24 -4.64 6.06
C GLY A 78 -0.29 -3.68 4.87
N VAL A 79 -0.79 -2.47 5.11
CA VAL A 79 -0.81 -1.38 4.12
C VAL A 79 -0.14 -0.17 4.75
N ASP A 80 0.80 0.41 4.02
CA ASP A 80 1.47 1.64 4.44
C ASP A 80 0.44 2.78 4.65
N PRO A 81 0.50 3.57 5.74
CA PRO A 81 -0.46 4.62 6.03
C PRO A 81 -0.65 5.62 4.89
N ALA A 82 0.42 6.01 4.17
CA ALA A 82 0.30 6.95 3.06
C ALA A 82 -0.48 6.34 1.88
N THR A 83 -0.36 5.03 1.66
CA THR A 83 -1.18 4.30 0.68
C THR A 83 -2.66 4.30 1.08
N ALA A 84 -2.95 4.09 2.36
CA ALA A 84 -4.33 4.11 2.87
C ALA A 84 -4.95 5.51 2.77
N ASP A 85 -4.21 6.55 3.10
CA ASP A 85 -4.68 7.94 3.01
C ASP A 85 -4.86 8.40 1.56
N ARG A 86 -3.97 7.99 0.66
CA ARG A 86 -4.14 8.21 -0.78
C ARG A 86 -5.43 7.55 -1.29
N ALA A 87 -5.69 6.29 -0.92
CA ALA A 87 -6.89 5.60 -1.35
C ALA A 87 -8.17 6.24 -0.81
N ALA A 88 -8.15 6.70 0.44
CA ALA A 88 -9.23 7.48 1.04
C ALA A 88 -9.49 8.77 0.25
N ALA A 89 -8.44 9.56 -0.04
CA ALA A 89 -8.56 10.79 -0.81
C ALA A 89 -9.10 10.55 -2.24
N LEU A 90 -8.66 9.48 -2.90
CA LEU A 90 -9.17 9.08 -4.22
C LEU A 90 -10.64 8.66 -4.17
N THR A 91 -11.07 8.00 -3.10
CA THR A 91 -12.47 7.61 -2.91
C THR A 91 -13.37 8.84 -2.74
N ALA A 92 -12.98 9.77 -1.87
CA ALA A 92 -13.68 11.02 -1.66
C ALA A 92 -13.79 11.83 -2.97
N ALA A 93 -12.71 11.85 -3.76
CA ALA A 93 -12.69 12.53 -5.04
C ALA A 93 -13.60 11.85 -6.08
N ALA A 94 -13.54 10.53 -6.19
CA ALA A 94 -14.38 9.79 -7.14
C ALA A 94 -15.86 9.88 -6.79
N ARG A 95 -16.21 9.95 -5.50
CA ARG A 95 -17.57 10.24 -5.04
C ARG A 95 -18.01 11.64 -5.45
N ARG A 96 -17.22 12.68 -5.16
CA ARG A 96 -17.54 14.05 -5.57
C ARG A 96 -17.70 14.21 -7.08
N GLU A 97 -16.88 13.51 -7.86
CA GLU A 97 -17.02 13.50 -9.32
C GLU A 97 -18.29 12.76 -9.77
N HIS A 98 -18.58 11.59 -9.18
CA HIS A 98 -19.80 10.84 -9.45
C HIS A 98 -21.07 11.63 -9.12
N ASP A 99 -21.04 12.39 -8.02
CA ASP A 99 -22.13 13.23 -7.55
C ASP A 99 -22.20 14.60 -8.28
N GLY A 100 -21.27 14.86 -9.22
CA GLY A 100 -21.24 16.09 -10.02
C GLY A 100 -20.79 17.36 -9.26
N VAL A 101 -20.21 17.19 -8.06
CA VAL A 101 -19.91 18.30 -7.12
C VAL A 101 -18.60 19.03 -7.47
N ALA A 102 -17.59 18.33 -7.96
CA ALA A 102 -16.31 18.96 -8.30
C ALA A 102 -15.57 18.18 -9.41
N PRO A 103 -15.12 18.85 -10.48
CA PRO A 103 -14.38 18.19 -11.54
C PRO A 103 -12.96 17.83 -11.09
N TRP A 104 -12.52 16.62 -11.47
CA TRP A 104 -11.13 16.21 -11.29
C TRP A 104 -10.20 17.10 -12.14
N PRO A 105 -9.01 17.51 -11.64
CA PRO A 105 -8.15 18.46 -12.34
C PRO A 105 -7.77 18.02 -13.76
N ALA A 106 -7.81 18.97 -14.72
CA ALA A 106 -7.64 18.68 -16.15
C ALA A 106 -6.27 18.11 -16.55
N ALA A 107 -5.19 18.47 -15.83
CA ALA A 107 -3.86 17.87 -15.97
C ALA A 107 -3.83 16.35 -15.72
N ARG A 108 -4.94 15.77 -15.23
CA ARG A 108 -5.12 14.35 -14.88
C ARG A 108 -5.88 13.53 -15.93
N ARG A 109 -6.31 14.15 -17.04
CA ARG A 109 -6.85 13.44 -18.22
C ARG A 109 -5.77 13.02 -19.21
N THR A 110 -4.55 13.54 -19.06
CA THR A 110 -3.40 13.25 -19.94
C THR A 110 -2.60 12.02 -19.51
N GLY A 111 -3.00 11.33 -18.43
CA GLY A 111 -2.43 10.05 -18.01
C GLY A 111 -1.26 10.10 -17.01
N GLU A 112 -0.84 11.28 -16.55
CA GLU A 112 0.18 11.37 -15.49
C GLU A 112 -0.43 11.17 -14.08
N PRO A 113 0.14 10.26 -13.26
CA PRO A 113 -0.35 10.03 -11.90
C PRO A 113 0.04 11.20 -10.98
N VAL A 114 -0.92 11.70 -10.20
CA VAL A 114 -0.70 12.84 -9.27
C VAL A 114 0.17 12.50 -8.08
N TRP A 115 0.25 11.22 -7.74
CA TRP A 115 1.09 10.73 -6.66
C TRP A 115 2.01 9.66 -7.22
N PRO A 116 3.29 9.64 -6.80
CA PRO A 116 4.26 8.63 -7.23
C PRO A 116 3.72 7.24 -6.95
N ASP A 117 4.07 6.28 -7.80
CA ASP A 117 3.67 4.88 -7.62
C ASP A 117 4.08 4.43 -6.20
N PRO A 118 3.22 3.78 -5.40
CA PRO A 118 3.61 3.23 -4.09
C PRO A 118 4.75 2.20 -4.17
N GLY A 119 5.17 1.77 -5.37
CA GLY A 119 6.41 0.99 -5.60
C GLY A 119 7.64 1.82 -5.96
N SER A 120 7.45 3.11 -6.29
CA SER A 120 8.50 4.06 -6.69
C SER A 120 9.00 4.91 -5.53
N ALA A 121 8.66 4.59 -4.28
CA ALA A 121 9.38 5.09 -3.13
C ALA A 121 10.81 4.53 -3.20
N THR A 122 11.65 5.28 -3.92
CA THR A 122 13.06 5.04 -4.14
C THR A 122 13.70 4.63 -2.82
N SER A 123 14.32 3.45 -2.80
CA SER A 123 15.46 3.18 -1.93
C SER A 123 16.32 4.45 -1.90
N PRO A 124 16.74 4.97 -0.73
CA PRO A 124 17.67 6.09 -0.72
C PRO A 124 18.94 5.61 -1.42
N GLY A 125 19.03 5.88 -2.73
CA GLY A 125 20.25 5.72 -3.48
C GLY A 125 21.35 6.48 -2.73
N PRO A 126 22.59 5.97 -2.73
CA PRO A 126 23.65 6.52 -1.90
C PRO A 126 23.80 8.00 -2.26
N THR A 127 23.36 8.86 -1.35
CA THR A 127 23.61 10.29 -1.46
C THR A 127 25.12 10.45 -1.38
N THR A 128 25.78 10.61 -2.53
CA THR A 128 27.14 11.14 -2.62
C THR A 128 27.11 12.62 -2.24
N VAL A 129 26.84 12.87 -0.97
CA VAL A 129 27.14 14.15 -0.35
C VAL A 129 28.65 14.19 -0.23
N ARG A 130 29.26 14.94 -1.15
CA ARG A 130 30.66 15.35 -1.12
C ARG A 130 30.88 16.22 0.12
N ARG A 131 31.03 15.59 1.29
CA ARG A 131 31.33 16.27 2.55
C ARG A 131 32.81 16.61 2.58
N ARG A 132 33.11 17.89 2.36
CA ARG A 132 34.36 18.50 2.82
C ARG A 132 34.45 18.33 4.33
N THR A 133 35.55 17.74 4.75
CA THR A 133 36.03 17.52 6.11
C THR A 133 35.90 18.77 6.97
N ARG A 134 35.22 18.69 8.12
CA ARG A 134 35.67 19.30 9.40
C ARG A 134 35.15 18.48 10.58
N VAL A 135 36.12 18.21 11.45
CA VAL A 135 36.14 17.46 12.71
C VAL A 135 35.17 18.02 13.76
N ALA A 136 34.45 17.14 14.47
CA ALA A 136 34.00 17.23 15.87
C ALA A 136 33.11 16.01 16.14
N ALA A 137 33.62 14.90 16.70
CA ALA A 137 33.68 14.61 18.14
C ALA A 137 32.30 14.58 18.82
N VAL A 138 31.98 13.42 19.43
CA VAL A 138 31.21 13.16 20.68
C VAL A 138 30.28 11.93 20.57
N LEU A 139 30.83 10.77 20.99
CA LEU A 139 30.35 9.87 22.06
C LEU A 139 28.89 9.36 22.04
N VAL A 140 28.66 8.10 21.59
CA VAL A 140 27.73 7.11 22.20
C VAL A 140 28.09 5.67 21.75
N VAL A 141 28.73 4.87 22.61
CA VAL A 141 28.77 3.38 22.58
C VAL A 141 29.02 2.97 24.04
N LEU A 142 28.10 2.45 24.86
CA LEU A 142 27.16 1.31 24.77
C LEU A 142 27.87 -0.05 24.65
N THR A 143 28.66 -0.40 25.67
CA THR A 143 29.23 -1.75 25.88
C THR A 143 29.26 -2.09 27.36
N ALA A 144 28.37 -2.97 27.83
CA ALA A 144 28.61 -3.99 28.86
C ALA A 144 27.29 -4.60 29.35
N ALA A 145 26.60 -5.33 28.47
CA ALA A 145 25.59 -6.30 28.88
C ALA A 145 25.71 -7.53 27.97
N VAL A 146 26.94 -8.06 27.86
CA VAL A 146 27.13 -9.42 27.37
C VAL A 146 26.94 -10.32 28.58
N ALA A 147 25.74 -10.87 28.65
CA ALA A 147 25.39 -11.98 29.49
C ALA A 147 26.39 -13.12 29.25
N VAL A 148 27.40 -13.22 30.11
CA VAL A 148 28.16 -14.45 30.35
C VAL A 148 27.25 -15.38 31.16
N ALA A 149 26.14 -15.76 30.53
CA ALA A 149 25.31 -16.90 30.88
C ALA A 149 25.83 -18.14 30.16
N VAL A 150 27.16 -18.35 30.25
CA VAL A 150 27.82 -19.63 29.98
C VAL A 150 28.13 -20.25 31.35
N VAL A 151 27.08 -20.37 32.16
CA VAL A 151 27.00 -21.39 33.19
C VAL A 151 26.61 -22.67 32.44
N LEU A 152 27.26 -23.78 32.78
CA LEU A 152 26.95 -25.13 32.30
C LEU A 152 27.45 -25.49 30.89
N SER A 153 28.76 -25.55 30.71
CA SER A 153 29.40 -26.60 29.91
C SER A 153 30.86 -26.62 30.35
N GLY A 154 31.14 -27.07 31.56
CA GLY A 154 31.27 -28.50 31.80
C GLY A 154 32.77 -28.80 31.86
N TYR A 155 33.14 -29.78 32.68
CA TYR A 155 34.50 -30.31 32.83
C TYR A 155 35.44 -29.43 33.67
N LEU A 156 35.37 -29.52 34.99
CA LEU A 156 35.97 -30.57 35.86
C LEU A 156 37.41 -30.24 36.28
N PRO A 157 37.82 -30.68 37.48
CA PRO A 157 38.72 -29.97 38.37
C PRO A 157 40.09 -30.66 38.50
N LEU A 158 41.08 -29.88 38.92
CA LEU A 158 41.99 -30.13 40.05
C LEU A 158 42.94 -28.94 40.17
#